data_AF-A0A5N6ZKW2-F1
#
_entry.id   AF-A0A5N6ZKW2-F1
#
_cell.length_a   1.000
_cell.length_b   1.000
_cell.length_c   1.000
_cell.angle_alpha   90.00
_cell.angle_beta   90.00
_cell.angle_gamma   90.00
#
_symmetry.space_group_name_H-M   'P 1'
#
loop_
_entity.id
_entity.type
_entity.pdbx_description
1 polymer ?
#
loop_
_entity_poly.entity_id
_entity_poly.type
_entity_poly.pdbx_seq_one_letter_code
_entity_poly.pdbx_strand_id
1 'polypeptide(L)'
;MGQAFATYLLKPDIPESPYIVDVHGPSSYTPKDVQKAFEEVVGKEVELRLVEKKDLSQFFAGFLPKNVADAFTEMTIAFLPGGIMANANAENSSSDRVWRGKTELTEAIRELCEGSG
;
A
#
# COMPACT_ATOMS: atom_id res chain seq x y z
N MET A 1 -4.92 -12.06 -4.43
CA MET A 1 -3.62 -12.60 -4.89
C MET A 1 -3.78 -13.72 -5.93
N GLY A 2 -4.45 -14.86 -5.65
CA GLY A 2 -4.51 -16.00 -6.58
C GLY A 2 -5.02 -15.70 -8.00
N GLN A 3 -5.98 -14.79 -8.13
CA GLN A 3 -6.49 -14.35 -9.44
C GLN A 3 -5.41 -13.67 -10.30
N ALA A 4 -4.52 -12.87 -9.71
CA ALA A 4 -3.45 -12.19 -10.43
C ALA A 4 -2.51 -13.19 -11.10
N PHE A 5 -2.10 -14.22 -10.36
CA PHE A 5 -1.23 -15.28 -10.87
C PHE A 5 -1.93 -16.13 -11.94
N ALA A 6 -3.20 -16.50 -11.72
CA ALA A 6 -3.96 -17.23 -12.73
C ALA A 6 -4.08 -16.43 -14.04
N THR A 7 -4.42 -15.14 -13.97
CA THR A 7 -4.51 -14.28 -15.16
C THR A 7 -3.16 -14.15 -15.86
N TYR A 8 -2.06 -14.02 -15.12
CA TYR A 8 -0.73 -13.87 -15.71
C TYR A 8 -0.22 -15.17 -16.37
N LEU A 9 -0.42 -16.33 -15.74
CA LEU A 9 0.02 -17.64 -16.25
C LEU A 9 -0.84 -18.18 -17.39
N LEU A 10 -2.09 -17.75 -17.51
CA LEU A 10 -3.02 -18.16 -18.56
C LEU A 10 -3.00 -17.22 -19.78
N LYS A 11 -2.06 -16.27 -19.86
CA LYS A 11 -1.90 -15.42 -21.05
C LYS A 11 -1.49 -16.28 -22.26
N PRO A 12 -2.01 -16.00 -23.47
CA PRO A 12 -1.67 -16.75 -24.69
C PRO A 12 -0.17 -16.77 -24.99
N ASP A 13 0.49 -15.64 -24.74
CA ASP A 13 1.94 -15.53 -24.75
C ASP A 13 2.46 -15.71 -23.32
N ILE A 14 3.14 -16.84 -23.09
CA ILE A 14 3.78 -17.14 -21.81
C ILE A 14 4.90 -16.13 -21.59
N PRO A 15 4.90 -15.36 -20.49
CA PRO A 15 5.91 -14.35 -20.24
C PRO A 15 7.32 -14.96 -20.19
N GLU A 16 8.33 -14.26 -20.70
CA GLU A 16 9.71 -14.76 -20.66
C GLU A 16 10.24 -14.81 -19.21
N SER A 17 11.06 -15.83 -18.91
CA SER A 17 11.70 -15.98 -17.61
C SER A 17 12.67 -14.82 -17.33
N PRO A 18 12.67 -14.22 -16.13
CA PRO A 18 11.84 -14.56 -14.96
C PRO A 18 10.40 -14.02 -15.06
N TYR A 19 9.44 -14.83 -14.61
CA TYR A 19 8.02 -14.50 -14.54
C TYR A 19 7.74 -13.47 -13.44
N ILE A 20 7.79 -12.18 -13.79
CA ILE A 20 7.57 -11.07 -12.86
C ILE A 20 6.22 -10.40 -13.15
N VAL A 21 5.39 -10.34 -12.12
CA VAL A 21 4.10 -9.63 -12.13
C VAL A 21 4.04 -8.66 -10.96
N ASP A 22 3.69 -7.42 -11.24
CA ASP A 22 3.51 -6.38 -10.23
C ASP A 22 2.04 -6.32 -9.85
N VAL A 23 1.73 -6.54 -8.57
CA VAL A 23 0.35 -6.63 -8.07
C VAL A 23 0.01 -5.35 -7.32
N HIS A 24 -0.88 -4.55 -7.89
CA HIS A 24 -1.31 -3.27 -7.34
C HIS A 24 -2.80 -3.28 -6.97
N GLY A 25 -3.21 -2.32 -6.14
CA GLY A 25 -4.61 -1.94 -6.00
C GLY A 25 -5.20 -1.38 -7.31
N PRO A 26 -6.52 -1.11 -7.34
CA PRO A 26 -7.17 -0.57 -8.54
C PRO A 26 -6.56 0.76 -8.98
N SER A 27 -6.17 1.60 -8.03
CA SER A 27 -5.65 2.94 -8.25
C SER A 27 -4.59 3.32 -7.21
N SER A 28 -3.76 4.31 -7.55
CA SER A 28 -2.85 4.96 -6.59
C SER A 28 -3.61 5.97 -5.75
N TYR A 29 -3.21 6.16 -4.50
CA TYR A 29 -3.85 7.10 -3.58
C TYR A 29 -2.81 7.85 -2.75
N THR A 30 -3.20 9.02 -2.26
CA THR A 30 -2.41 9.86 -1.36
C THR A 30 -2.85 9.69 0.09
N PRO A 31 -2.06 10.14 1.09
CA PRO A 31 -2.51 10.17 2.48
C PRO A 31 -3.82 10.94 2.71
N LYS A 32 -4.12 11.96 1.87
CA LYS A 32 -5.38 12.70 1.94
C LYS A 32 -6.58 11.90 1.44
N ASP A 33 -6.36 11.01 0.47
CA ASP A 33 -7.42 10.12 -0.01
C ASP A 33 -7.76 9.07 1.05
N VAL A 34 -6.74 8.57 1.77
CA VAL A 34 -6.92 7.71 2.94
C VAL A 34 -7.70 8.43 4.05
N GLN A 35 -7.34 9.67 4.36
CA GLN A 35 -8.06 10.49 5.34
C GLN A 35 -9.56 10.60 4.98
N LYS A 36 -9.87 11.01 3.74
CA LYS A 36 -11.26 11.13 3.26
C LYS A 36 -12.02 9.81 3.33
N ALA A 37 -11.39 8.69 2.96
CA ALA A 37 -12.01 7.37 3.02
C ALA A 37 -12.38 7.00 4.46
N PHE A 38 -11.52 7.30 5.45
CA PHE A 38 -11.85 7.11 6.86
C PHE A 38 -12.98 8.03 7.32
N GLU A 39 -12.97 9.31 6.94
CA GLU A 39 -14.03 10.26 7.31
C GLU A 39 -15.40 9.82 6.78
N GLU A 40 -15.44 9.34 5.54
CA GLU A 40 -16.64 8.81 4.90
C GLU A 40 -17.18 7.57 5.64
N VAL A 41 -16.31 6.63 5.98
CA VAL A 41 -16.70 5.36 6.64
C VAL A 41 -17.12 5.58 8.10
N VAL A 42 -16.39 6.41 8.84
CA VAL A 42 -16.62 6.63 10.28
C VAL A 42 -17.70 7.71 10.51
N GLY A 43 -17.99 8.54 9.52
CA GLY A 43 -18.95 9.64 9.60
C GLY A 43 -18.52 10.77 10.53
N LYS A 44 -17.20 10.93 10.75
CA LYS A 44 -16.59 11.94 11.64
C LYS A 44 -15.30 12.45 11.01
N GLU A 45 -14.89 13.65 11.40
CA GLU A 45 -13.60 14.22 11.00
C GLU A 45 -12.44 13.36 11.53
N VAL A 46 -11.42 13.16 10.71
CA VAL A 46 -10.25 12.35 11.02
C VAL A 46 -9.00 13.20 10.86
N GLU A 47 -8.20 13.29 11.92
CA GLU A 47 -6.98 14.09 11.92
C GLU A 47 -5.87 13.42 11.08
N LEU A 48 -5.32 14.15 10.11
CA LEU A 48 -4.09 13.78 9.42
C LEU A 48 -2.89 14.52 10.03
N ARG A 49 -1.99 13.78 10.67
CA ARG A 49 -0.78 14.33 11.32
C ARG A 49 0.48 14.00 10.55
N LEU A 50 1.36 14.99 10.41
CA LEU A 50 2.71 14.80 9.89
C LEU A 50 3.62 14.27 11.00
N VAL A 51 4.46 13.30 10.63
CA VAL A 51 5.52 12.75 11.49
C VAL A 51 6.84 12.96 10.76
N GLU A 52 7.76 13.67 11.39
CA GLU A 52 9.09 13.89 10.82
C GLU A 52 9.87 12.58 10.71
N LYS A 53 10.71 12.46 9.69
CA LYS A 53 11.49 11.24 9.43
C LYS A 53 12.29 10.77 10.66
N LYS A 54 12.87 11.71 11.42
CA LYS A 54 13.63 11.43 12.65
C LYS A 54 12.78 10.89 13.80
N ASP A 55 11.47 11.15 13.77
CA ASP A 55 10.54 10.83 14.85
C ASP A 55 9.73 9.55 14.55
N LEU A 56 9.84 8.97 13.34
CA LEU A 56 9.11 7.77 12.92
C LEU A 56 9.31 6.57 13.87
N SER A 57 10.55 6.34 14.32
CA SER A 57 10.85 5.24 15.25
C SER A 57 10.09 5.38 16.56
N GLN A 58 10.11 6.59 17.15
CA GLN A 58 9.39 6.87 18.38
C GLN A 58 7.87 6.79 18.16
N PHE A 59 7.38 7.29 17.02
CA PHE A 59 5.96 7.23 16.67
C PHE A 59 5.44 5.79 16.63
N PHE A 60 6.09 4.91 15.86
CA PHE A 60 5.68 3.51 15.76
C PHE A 60 5.86 2.75 17.09
N ALA A 61 6.91 3.03 17.85
CA ALA A 61 7.13 2.43 19.17
C ALA A 61 6.05 2.81 20.21
N GLY A 62 5.28 3.87 19.95
CA GLY A 62 4.16 4.27 20.82
C GLY A 62 2.99 3.29 20.84
N PHE A 63 2.86 2.43 19.83
CA PHE A 63 1.74 1.49 19.71
C PHE A 63 2.11 0.10 19.16
N LEU A 64 3.34 -0.11 18.67
CA LEU A 64 3.83 -1.41 18.20
C LEU A 64 4.92 -1.98 19.12
N PRO A 65 5.04 -3.32 19.23
CA PRO A 65 6.20 -3.94 19.85
C PRO A 65 7.50 -3.50 19.16
N LYS A 66 8.60 -3.38 19.92
CA LYS A 66 9.86 -2.80 19.42
C LYS A 66 10.33 -3.37 18.09
N ASN A 67 10.38 -4.69 17.95
CA ASN A 67 10.83 -5.35 16.71
C ASN A 67 9.92 -5.05 15.51
N VAL A 68 8.64 -4.79 15.74
CA VAL A 68 7.68 -4.41 14.70
C VAL A 68 7.82 -2.92 14.38
N ALA A 69 7.99 -2.06 15.39
CA ALA A 69 8.20 -0.63 15.21
C ALA A 69 9.45 -0.32 14.37
N ASP A 70 10.55 -1.04 14.64
CA ASP A 70 11.80 -0.91 13.89
C ASP A 70 11.58 -1.28 12.40
N ALA A 71 10.93 -2.41 12.14
CA ALA A 71 10.60 -2.85 10.78
C ALA A 71 9.69 -1.86 10.03
N PHE A 72 8.67 -1.31 10.68
CA PHE A 72 7.77 -0.30 10.09
C PHE A 72 8.49 1.02 9.80
N THR A 73 9.43 1.40 10.66
CA THR A 73 10.28 2.59 10.45
C THR A 73 11.16 2.41 9.22
N GLU A 74 11.87 1.29 9.12
CA GLU A 74 12.72 0.98 7.96
C GLU A 74 11.91 0.94 6.67
N MET A 75 10.76 0.25 6.67
CA MET A 75 9.87 0.16 5.51
C MET A 75 9.40 1.55 5.08
N THR A 76 8.92 2.37 6.02
CA THR A 76 8.42 3.72 5.70
C THR A 76 9.53 4.58 5.10
N ILE A 77 10.73 4.56 5.68
CA ILE A 77 11.90 5.29 5.17
C ILE A 77 12.27 4.84 3.76
N ALA A 78 12.15 3.55 3.44
CA ALA A 78 12.44 3.04 2.11
C ALA A 78 11.53 3.63 1.03
N PHE A 79 10.25 3.91 1.33
CA PHE A 79 9.30 4.51 0.39
C PHE A 79 9.35 6.04 0.32
N LEU A 80 9.94 6.72 1.31
CA LEU A 80 10.10 8.17 1.30
C LEU A 80 11.12 8.65 0.25
N PRO A 81 11.08 9.92 -0.18
CA PRO A 81 12.07 10.47 -1.11
C PRO A 81 13.52 10.20 -0.68
N GLY A 82 14.34 9.68 -1.61
CA GLY A 82 15.71 9.24 -1.34
C GLY A 82 15.84 7.85 -0.73
N GLY A 83 14.73 7.16 -0.46
CA GLY A 83 14.70 5.75 -0.07
C GLY A 83 14.80 4.81 -1.27
N ILE A 84 15.17 3.55 -1.00
CA ILE A 84 15.41 2.53 -2.03
C ILE A 84 14.15 2.13 -2.82
N MET A 85 12.96 2.36 -2.24
CA MET A 85 11.65 2.09 -2.84
C MET A 85 10.91 3.38 -3.26
N ALA A 86 11.56 4.55 -3.23
CA ALA A 86 10.91 5.83 -3.56
C ALA A 86 10.28 5.82 -4.96
N ASN A 87 10.88 5.06 -5.90
CA ASN A 87 10.40 4.88 -7.27
C ASN A 87 9.75 3.52 -7.51
N ALA A 88 9.49 2.72 -6.47
CA ALA A 88 8.85 1.41 -6.63
C ALA A 88 7.40 1.54 -7.14
N ASN A 89 6.77 2.69 -6.93
CA ASN A 89 5.46 3.06 -7.47
C ASN A 89 5.54 3.98 -8.71
N ALA A 90 6.75 4.38 -9.13
CA ALA A 90 6.90 5.08 -10.39
C ALA A 90 6.73 4.07 -11.52
N GLU A 91 6.06 4.49 -12.61
CA GLU A 91 5.62 3.72 -13.79
C GLU A 91 6.75 3.07 -14.63
N ASN A 92 7.87 2.67 -13.99
CA ASN A 92 8.97 1.94 -14.60
C ASN A 92 8.63 0.45 -14.81
N SER A 93 7.53 -0.04 -14.26
CA SER A 93 6.94 -1.30 -14.65
C SER A 93 6.20 -1.09 -15.98
N SER A 94 6.72 -1.72 -17.04
CA SER A 94 5.98 -1.85 -18.31
C SER A 94 4.54 -2.25 -17.99
N SER A 95 3.57 -1.51 -18.55
CA SER A 95 2.13 -1.71 -18.34
C SER A 95 1.70 -3.17 -18.44
N ASP A 96 2.45 -3.97 -19.20
CA ASP A 96 2.15 -5.35 -19.54
C ASP A 96 2.38 -6.32 -18.36
N ARG A 97 3.12 -5.89 -17.32
CA ARG A 97 3.44 -6.67 -16.11
C ARG A 97 2.59 -6.29 -14.90
N VAL A 98 1.85 -5.19 -14.97
CA VAL A 98 1.04 -4.71 -13.85
C VAL A 98 -0.34 -5.38 -13.88
N TRP A 99 -0.67 -6.10 -12.81
CA TRP A 99 -2.03 -6.52 -12.53
C TRP A 99 -2.66 -5.58 -11.50
N ARG A 100 -3.91 -5.17 -11.75
CA ARG A 100 -4.66 -4.30 -10.84
C ARG A 100 -5.83 -5.05 -10.21
N GLY A 101 -5.92 -4.95 -8.89
CA GLY A 101 -7.07 -5.38 -8.12
C GLY A 101 -8.31 -4.54 -8.42
N LYS A 102 -9.44 -4.94 -7.82
CA LYS A 102 -10.74 -4.28 -8.01
C LYS A 102 -11.30 -3.68 -6.72
N THR A 103 -10.77 -4.06 -5.56
CA THR A 103 -11.22 -3.56 -4.25
C THR A 103 -10.78 -2.12 -4.09
N GLU A 104 -11.74 -1.21 -4.00
CA GLU A 104 -11.48 0.22 -3.86
C GLU A 104 -11.02 0.58 -2.44
N LEU A 105 -10.34 1.73 -2.30
CA LEU A 105 -9.81 2.17 -1.00
C LEU A 105 -10.92 2.25 0.07
N THR A 106 -12.03 2.91 -0.23
CA THR A 106 -13.16 3.07 0.70
C THR A 106 -13.81 1.73 1.07
N GLU A 107 -13.85 0.77 0.15
CA GLU A 107 -14.34 -0.58 0.41
C GLU A 107 -13.44 -1.29 1.44
N ALA A 108 -12.12 -1.27 1.23
CA ALA A 108 -11.17 -1.87 2.16
C ALA A 108 -11.18 -1.22 3.56
N ILE A 109 -11.33 0.11 3.62
CA ILE A 109 -11.46 0.83 4.91
C ILE A 109 -12.77 0.46 5.62
N ARG A 110 -13.87 0.31 4.88
CA ARG A 110 -15.15 -0.13 5.43
C ARG A 110 -15.04 -1.52 6.06
N GLU A 111 -14.48 -2.48 5.33
CA GLU A 111 -14.25 -3.84 5.84
C GLU A 111 -13.37 -3.84 7.11
N LEU A 112 -12.32 -3.01 7.13
CA LEU A 112 -11.45 -2.86 8.30
C LEU A 112 -12.22 -2.36 9.53
N CYS A 113 -13.06 -1.34 9.36
CA CYS A 113 -13.86 -0.78 10.44
C CYS A 113 -14.95 -1.74 10.93
N GLU A 114 -15.58 -2.51 10.03
CA GLU A 114 -16.62 -3.49 10.36
C GLU A 114 -16.06 -4.75 11.02
N GLY A 115 -14.87 -5.20 10.63
CA GLY A 115 -14.17 -6.35 11.24
C GLY A 115 -13.50 -6.07 12.58
N SER A 116 -13.53 -4.82 13.05
CA SER A 116 -12.97 -4.40 14.34
C SER A 116 -14.02 -4.38 15.48
N GLY A 117 -15.24 -4.86 15.21
CA GLY A 117 -16.37 -4.92 16.15
C GLY A 117 -16.51 -6.24 16.90
#